data_AF-A0AAW0NKZ7-F1
#
_entry.id   AF-A0AAW0NKZ7-F1
#
_cell.length_a   1.000
_cell.length_b   1.000
_cell.length_c   1.000
_cell.angle_alpha   90.00
_cell.angle_beta   90.00
_cell.angle_gamma   90.00
#
_symmetry.space_group_name_H-M   'P 1'
#
loop_
_entity.id
_entity.type
_entity.pdbx_description
1 polymer ?
#
loop_
_entity_poly.entity_id
_entity_poly.type
_entity_poly.pdbx_seq_one_letter_code
_entity_poly.pdbx_strand_id
1 'polypeptide(L)'
;MASLNDVRKIIQRALPTSSEETQERIIEQLVISGVDSIDDLKYLQQEDIKDVLPVIQQRKLMEAFKMETESIVLNLELVPSVPVDASVPSSSLVPSVLDDVPISSPSSSTTSSFLFNENEESQGTSQITKKWPENFQVPWKLMPADIQSAIAEGKRASPAGRRQMVRILADKMREYEQNPTRAQCAVICHNIVRQYPKTFADQMSSGQIVGAGYESLLMQIKNRIENVNRVSNFRQHRSSEGKKRGPTDTFGCTRFQPDIPPEETKDTLEEKRKQLLEMYTREGITGGERAEVQELMTTTFALQRQQINALPTPTITELKDKWPYLFTQKGLFNHFELLTDITVLGTLEMALEECGRAIVEFFQRKPTNKNVKEVLKLSPDVQVPFLVMQLLMAHFEEELDGLILLAQEHMTAADIEGTQSLPATPRTHTLHWKVSLEGTIISEGNPANLRTGLATVFSTFYNFNLQYQEEAACTLEFIQRRFIGINPERGSKARRGEIVSKKTGR
;
A
#
# COMPACT_ATOMS: atom_id res chain seq x y z
N MET A 1 -23.38 -2.48 43.27
CA MET A 1 -22.23 -2.31 44.17
C MET A 1 -21.03 -3.22 43.86
N ALA A 2 -21.17 -4.28 43.05
CA ALA A 2 -20.02 -5.13 42.68
C ALA A 2 -19.05 -4.48 41.68
N SER A 3 -19.51 -3.66 40.73
CA SER A 3 -18.66 -3.09 39.67
C SER A 3 -17.64 -2.06 40.16
N LEU A 4 -17.99 -1.18 41.11
CA LEU A 4 -17.08 -0.12 41.58
C LEU A 4 -15.88 -0.69 42.35
N ASN A 5 -16.07 -1.81 43.06
CA ASN A 5 -14.98 -2.51 43.73
C ASN A 5 -14.00 -3.14 42.75
N ASP A 6 -14.47 -3.56 41.58
CA ASP A 6 -13.60 -4.07 40.53
C ASP A 6 -12.84 -2.93 39.83
N VAL A 7 -13.48 -1.78 39.62
CA VAL A 7 -12.78 -0.54 39.18
C VAL A 7 -11.66 -0.15 40.16
N ARG A 8 -11.90 -0.24 41.47
CA ARG A 8 -10.88 0.03 42.50
C ARG A 8 -9.66 -0.91 42.35
N LYS A 9 -9.88 -2.20 42.11
CA LYS A 9 -8.78 -3.16 41.87
C LYS A 9 -7.99 -2.83 40.61
N ILE A 10 -8.65 -2.36 39.56
CA ILE A 10 -7.98 -1.94 38.32
C ILE A 10 -7.09 -0.73 38.57
N ILE A 11 -7.59 0.27 39.32
CA ILE A 11 -6.81 1.46 39.71
C ILE A 11 -5.59 1.06 40.52
N GLN A 12 -5.74 0.16 41.50
CA GLN A 12 -4.63 -0.33 42.32
C GLN A 12 -3.56 -1.07 41.51
N ARG A 13 -3.96 -1.88 40.53
CA ARG A 13 -3.03 -2.58 39.65
C ARG A 13 -2.30 -1.62 38.71
N ALA A 14 -3.00 -0.60 38.20
CA ALA A 14 -2.44 0.37 37.26
C ALA A 14 -1.49 1.36 37.95
N LEU A 15 -1.79 1.74 39.19
CA LEU A 15 -1.05 2.74 39.97
C LEU A 15 -0.68 2.21 41.37
N PRO A 16 0.17 1.17 41.46
CA PRO A 16 0.49 0.49 42.73
C PRO A 16 1.24 1.37 43.73
N THR A 17 1.82 2.49 43.28
CA THR A 17 2.57 3.45 44.11
C THR A 17 1.75 4.68 44.51
N SER A 18 0.46 4.74 44.18
CA SER A 18 -0.45 5.84 44.56
C SER A 18 -0.97 5.66 46.00
N SER A 19 -1.14 6.77 46.75
CA SER A 19 -1.71 6.72 48.10
C SER A 19 -3.19 6.36 48.08
N GLU A 20 -3.71 5.75 49.15
CA GLU A 20 -5.15 5.42 49.27
C GLU A 20 -6.04 6.66 49.11
N GLU A 21 -5.62 7.82 49.62
CA GLU A 21 -6.32 9.09 49.45
C GLU A 21 -6.38 9.54 47.97
N THR A 22 -5.33 9.28 47.20
CA THR A 22 -5.32 9.56 45.76
C THR A 22 -6.24 8.60 45.00
N GLN A 23 -6.28 7.33 45.40
CA GLN A 23 -7.18 6.34 44.81
C GLN A 23 -8.65 6.69 45.05
N GLU A 24 -8.99 7.20 46.24
CA GLU A 24 -10.35 7.64 46.53
C GLU A 24 -10.77 8.83 45.69
N ARG A 25 -9.88 9.82 45.54
CA ARG A 25 -10.14 10.98 44.66
C ARG A 25 -10.35 10.58 43.21
N ILE A 26 -9.67 9.53 42.72
CA ILE A 26 -9.91 8.99 41.37
C ILE A 26 -11.31 8.39 41.31
N ILE A 27 -11.68 7.55 42.27
CA ILE A 27 -12.99 6.90 42.29
C ILE A 27 -14.12 7.93 42.37
N GLU A 28 -14.02 8.92 43.25
CA GLU A 28 -14.99 10.01 43.35
C GLU A 28 -15.13 10.76 42.02
N GLN A 29 -14.02 11.07 41.36
CA GLN A 29 -14.05 11.74 40.06
C GLN A 29 -14.70 10.87 38.98
N LEU A 30 -14.46 9.56 38.96
CA LEU A 30 -15.09 8.64 38.02
C LEU A 30 -16.60 8.52 38.27
N VAL A 31 -17.03 8.52 39.53
CA VAL A 31 -18.44 8.53 39.91
C VAL A 31 -19.11 9.84 39.46
N ILE A 32 -18.44 10.99 39.64
CA ILE A 32 -18.94 12.30 39.15
C ILE A 32 -19.08 12.29 37.62
N SER A 33 -18.15 11.63 36.91
CA SER A 33 -18.21 11.45 35.46
C SER A 33 -19.23 10.41 35.00
N GLY A 34 -19.98 9.78 35.91
CA GLY A 34 -21.06 8.84 35.59
C GLY A 34 -20.61 7.41 35.30
N VAL A 35 -19.42 7.01 35.78
CA VAL A 35 -18.91 5.64 35.62
C VAL A 35 -19.52 4.73 36.69
N ASP A 36 -20.42 3.85 36.27
CA ASP A 36 -21.07 2.87 37.15
C ASP A 36 -20.53 1.46 36.95
N SER A 37 -19.90 1.14 35.82
CA SER A 37 -19.39 -0.20 35.49
C SER A 37 -18.00 -0.19 34.82
N ILE A 38 -17.35 -1.36 34.78
CA ILE A 38 -16.06 -1.54 34.06
C ILE A 38 -16.24 -1.22 32.56
N ASP A 39 -17.39 -1.55 31.98
CA ASP A 39 -17.67 -1.28 30.57
C ASP A 39 -17.74 0.21 30.23
N ASP A 40 -18.03 1.07 31.21
CA ASP A 40 -18.10 2.51 31.02
C ASP A 40 -16.71 3.15 30.91
N LEU A 41 -15.67 2.45 31.38
CA LEU A 41 -14.29 2.93 31.35
C LEU A 41 -13.76 3.17 29.93
N LYS A 42 -14.37 2.54 28.90
CA LYS A 42 -14.00 2.76 27.49
C LYS A 42 -14.36 4.15 26.96
N TYR A 43 -15.22 4.89 27.66
CA TYR A 43 -15.67 6.22 27.27
C TYR A 43 -14.88 7.35 27.95
N LEU A 44 -14.03 7.03 28.92
CA LEU A 44 -13.21 8.01 29.62
C LEU A 44 -12.11 8.56 28.71
N GLN A 45 -11.83 9.85 28.84
CA GLN A 45 -10.71 10.53 28.19
C GLN A 45 -9.73 11.05 29.23
N GLN A 46 -8.53 11.41 28.78
CA GLN A 46 -7.46 11.87 29.66
C GLN A 46 -7.84 13.19 30.38
N GLU A 47 -8.66 13.99 29.73
CA GLU A 47 -9.21 15.25 30.22
C GLU A 47 -10.10 15.06 31.47
N ASP A 48 -10.79 13.93 31.59
CA ASP A 48 -11.78 13.67 32.66
C ASP A 48 -11.11 13.39 34.02
N ILE A 49 -9.83 13.00 34.02
CA ILE A 49 -9.02 12.69 35.20
C ILE A 49 -7.82 13.64 35.35
N LYS A 50 -7.79 14.74 34.58
CA LYS A 50 -6.64 15.64 34.48
C LYS A 50 -6.25 16.29 35.80
N ASP A 51 -7.25 16.60 36.64
CA ASP A 51 -7.08 17.35 37.89
C ASP A 51 -6.77 16.45 39.11
N VAL A 52 -6.76 15.13 38.91
CA VAL A 52 -6.56 14.15 39.99
C VAL A 52 -5.15 13.56 39.96
N LEU A 53 -4.55 13.42 38.77
CA LEU A 53 -3.28 12.71 38.58
C LEU A 53 -2.29 13.51 37.71
N PRO A 54 -0.97 13.31 37.84
CA PRO A 54 0.01 13.74 36.86
C PRO A 54 -0.16 13.03 35.50
N VAL A 55 0.21 13.71 34.42
CA VAL A 55 0.00 13.29 33.02
C VAL A 55 0.44 11.85 32.70
N ILE A 56 1.54 11.38 33.30
CA ILE A 56 2.05 10.01 33.07
C ILE A 56 1.22 8.96 33.79
N GLN A 57 0.73 9.25 35.00
CA GLN A 57 -0.13 8.34 35.75
C GLN A 57 -1.52 8.25 35.11
N GLN A 58 -2.03 9.36 34.57
CA GLN A 58 -3.25 9.36 33.76
C GLN A 58 -3.12 8.40 32.58
N ARG A 59 -2.03 8.49 31.79
CA ARG A 59 -1.82 7.61 30.63
C ARG A 59 -1.75 6.13 31.00
N LYS A 60 -1.06 5.79 32.09
CA LYS A 60 -1.00 4.40 32.61
C LYS A 60 -2.38 3.90 33.02
N LEU A 61 -3.17 4.74 33.66
CA LEU A 61 -4.51 4.38 34.08
C LEU A 61 -5.45 4.17 32.88
N MET A 62 -5.38 5.06 31.88
CA MET A 62 -6.16 4.93 30.63
C MET A 62 -5.81 3.65 29.85
N GLU A 63 -4.54 3.29 29.82
CA GLU A 63 -4.09 2.04 29.18
C GLU A 63 -4.63 0.81 29.92
N ALA A 64 -4.62 0.82 31.25
CA ALA A 64 -5.19 -0.28 32.05
C ALA A 64 -6.71 -0.42 31.87
N PHE A 65 -7.45 0.68 31.78
CA PHE A 65 -8.88 0.68 31.50
C PHE A 65 -9.22 0.12 30.12
N LYS A 66 -8.41 0.47 29.12
CA LYS A 66 -8.56 -0.06 27.77
C LYS A 66 -8.34 -1.58 27.72
N MET A 67 -7.32 -2.09 28.40
CA MET A 67 -7.05 -3.53 28.44
C MET A 67 -8.18 -4.33 29.09
N GLU A 68 -8.81 -3.80 30.15
CA GLU A 68 -9.92 -4.49 30.85
C GLU A 68 -11.21 -4.51 30.03
N THR A 69 -11.51 -3.43 29.31
CA THR A 69 -12.71 -3.35 28.44
C THR A 69 -12.58 -4.15 27.14
N GLU A 70 -11.36 -4.34 26.63
CA GLU A 70 -11.09 -5.16 25.44
C GLU A 70 -11.11 -6.68 25.74
N SER A 71 -10.84 -7.08 26.99
CA SER A 71 -10.76 -8.50 27.39
C SER A 71 -12.12 -9.23 27.49
N ILE A 72 -13.23 -8.51 27.67
CA ILE A 72 -14.54 -9.12 27.97
C ILE A 72 -15.29 -9.59 26.71
N VAL A 73 -14.88 -9.17 25.51
CA VAL A 73 -15.62 -9.46 24.25
C VAL A 73 -15.37 -10.89 23.71
N LEU A 74 -14.55 -11.73 24.36
CA LEU A 74 -14.13 -13.04 23.82
C LEU A 74 -14.77 -14.30 24.45
N ASN A 75 -15.81 -14.21 25.27
CA ASN A 75 -16.43 -15.42 25.84
C ASN A 75 -17.96 -15.32 25.99
N LEU A 76 -18.71 -15.75 24.97
CA LEU A 76 -19.81 -16.73 25.06
C LEU A 76 -20.49 -16.87 23.68
N GLU A 77 -20.41 -18.04 23.06
CA GLU A 77 -21.58 -18.67 22.43
C GLU A 77 -21.26 -20.15 22.13
N LEU A 78 -21.87 -21.01 22.93
CA LEU A 78 -21.86 -22.47 22.82
C LEU A 78 -22.76 -22.92 21.66
N VAL A 79 -22.24 -23.91 20.94
CA VAL A 79 -22.88 -24.73 19.90
C VAL A 79 -24.12 -25.47 20.42
N PRO A 80 -25.08 -25.80 19.53
CA PRO A 80 -25.54 -27.19 19.48
C PRO A 80 -25.45 -27.82 18.08
N SER A 81 -25.00 -29.07 18.08
CA SER A 81 -24.80 -30.03 17.00
C SER A 81 -26.09 -30.77 16.62
N VAL A 82 -26.28 -31.17 15.34
CA VAL A 82 -26.74 -32.51 14.87
C VAL A 82 -26.57 -32.66 13.32
N PRO A 83 -26.74 -33.83 12.63
CA PRO A 83 -25.67 -34.46 11.86
C PRO A 83 -25.96 -34.75 10.37
N VAL A 84 -24.88 -35.12 9.65
CA VAL A 84 -24.71 -36.06 8.52
C VAL A 84 -25.95 -36.51 7.73
N ASP A 85 -25.93 -36.34 6.40
CA ASP A 85 -26.21 -37.48 5.52
C ASP A 85 -25.50 -37.40 4.15
N ALA A 86 -25.05 -38.57 3.71
CA ALA A 86 -24.28 -38.81 2.50
C ALA A 86 -25.20 -39.25 1.36
N SER A 87 -24.89 -38.87 0.11
CA SER A 87 -24.98 -39.79 -1.04
C SER A 87 -24.56 -39.10 -2.36
N VAL A 88 -23.53 -39.67 -2.95
CA VAL A 88 -23.21 -39.60 -4.38
C VAL A 88 -24.09 -40.65 -5.09
N PRO A 89 -24.32 -40.55 -6.41
CA PRO A 89 -23.57 -41.47 -7.27
C PRO A 89 -23.04 -40.84 -8.56
N SER A 90 -21.93 -41.42 -8.99
CA SER A 90 -21.17 -41.17 -10.22
C SER A 90 -21.72 -41.98 -11.41
N SER A 91 -21.36 -41.52 -12.63
CA SER A 91 -21.09 -42.26 -13.90
C SER A 91 -21.75 -41.54 -15.08
N SER A 92 -21.18 -41.43 -16.29
CA SER A 92 -19.89 -41.80 -16.88
C SER A 92 -19.91 -41.41 -18.38
N LEU A 93 -18.78 -40.93 -18.92
CA LEU A 93 -18.21 -41.17 -20.27
C LEU A 93 -18.94 -40.75 -21.59
N VAL A 94 -18.44 -39.64 -22.18
CA VAL A 94 -17.92 -39.33 -23.58
C VAL A 94 -18.25 -40.22 -24.82
N PRO A 95 -17.89 -39.85 -26.09
CA PRO A 95 -17.77 -38.56 -26.83
C PRO A 95 -18.30 -38.61 -28.31
N SER A 96 -18.30 -37.48 -29.06
CA SER A 96 -18.19 -37.37 -30.54
C SER A 96 -17.93 -35.89 -30.92
N VAL A 97 -16.75 -35.45 -31.38
CA VAL A 97 -16.10 -35.48 -32.72
C VAL A 97 -16.73 -34.54 -33.78
N LEU A 98 -15.96 -33.48 -34.07
CA LEU A 98 -15.61 -32.74 -35.31
C LEU A 98 -16.67 -32.46 -36.40
N ASP A 99 -16.72 -31.19 -36.87
CA ASP A 99 -16.24 -30.79 -38.21
C ASP A 99 -16.28 -29.26 -38.44
N ASP A 100 -15.71 -28.86 -39.57
CA ASP A 100 -14.85 -27.71 -39.89
C ASP A 100 -15.47 -26.32 -40.20
N VAL A 101 -14.53 -25.36 -40.21
CA VAL A 101 -14.43 -23.94 -40.65
C VAL A 101 -14.75 -23.83 -42.19
N PRO A 102 -15.15 -22.67 -42.83
CA PRO A 102 -14.33 -21.46 -42.85
C PRO A 102 -14.89 -20.04 -43.12
N ILE A 103 -14.12 -19.05 -42.59
CA ILE A 103 -13.60 -17.78 -43.15
C ILE A 103 -14.54 -16.84 -43.91
N SER A 104 -14.62 -15.57 -43.48
CA SER A 104 -14.21 -14.37 -44.25
C SER A 104 -14.42 -13.05 -43.50
N SER A 105 -13.35 -12.25 -43.43
CA SER A 105 -13.38 -10.80 -43.14
C SER A 105 -13.80 -10.01 -44.39
N PRO A 106 -14.21 -8.74 -44.26
CA PRO A 106 -13.25 -7.69 -44.64
C PRO A 106 -13.28 -6.44 -43.77
N SER A 107 -12.12 -5.77 -43.73
CA SER A 107 -11.89 -4.43 -43.22
C SER A 107 -12.49 -3.37 -44.14
N SER A 108 -12.98 -2.25 -43.60
CA SER A 108 -12.77 -0.90 -44.14
C SER A 108 -13.21 0.19 -43.16
N SER A 109 -12.30 1.15 -42.99
CA SER A 109 -12.47 2.49 -42.41
C SER A 109 -13.58 3.31 -43.07
N THR A 110 -14.21 4.23 -42.34
CA THR A 110 -14.20 5.70 -42.60
C THR A 110 -15.05 6.45 -41.57
N THR A 111 -14.56 7.62 -41.22
CA THR A 111 -15.10 8.71 -40.40
C THR A 111 -16.47 9.27 -40.80
N SER A 112 -17.05 10.00 -39.84
CA SER A 112 -17.87 11.22 -39.95
C SER A 112 -19.34 11.12 -39.51
N SER A 113 -19.62 11.93 -38.46
CA SER A 113 -20.80 12.76 -38.18
C SER A 113 -22.13 12.48 -38.88
N PHE A 114 -23.26 12.68 -38.17
CA PHE A 114 -24.37 13.60 -38.48
C PHE A 114 -25.55 13.25 -37.53
N LEU A 115 -25.96 14.21 -36.70
CA LEU A 115 -27.17 15.05 -36.83
C LEU A 115 -28.50 14.32 -36.56
N PHE A 116 -29.26 15.00 -35.71
CA PHE A 116 -30.59 14.65 -35.22
C PHE A 116 -31.61 14.51 -36.35
N ASN A 117 -32.52 13.55 -36.19
CA ASN A 117 -33.84 13.63 -36.80
C ASN A 117 -34.89 13.30 -35.72
N GLU A 118 -35.78 14.26 -35.48
CA GLU A 118 -36.99 14.10 -34.68
C GLU A 118 -38.04 13.36 -35.52
N ASN A 119 -38.76 12.43 -34.88
CA ASN A 119 -40.15 12.13 -35.17
C ASN A 119 -40.73 11.44 -33.93
N GLU A 120 -41.67 12.11 -33.28
CA GLU A 120 -42.64 11.53 -32.34
C GLU A 120 -43.49 10.50 -33.11
N GLU A 121 -43.86 9.34 -32.56
CA GLU A 121 -44.89 9.22 -31.52
C GLU A 121 -44.88 7.82 -30.86
N SER A 122 -45.25 7.80 -29.57
CA SER A 122 -46.03 6.74 -28.91
C SER A 122 -45.37 5.42 -28.48
N GLN A 123 -44.38 5.45 -27.55
CA GLN A 123 -44.21 4.40 -26.52
C GLN A 123 -43.68 5.02 -25.21
N GLY A 124 -44.61 5.52 -24.38
CA GLY A 124 -44.34 6.09 -23.08
C GLY A 124 -43.99 5.03 -22.05
N THR A 125 -42.71 5.03 -21.63
CA THR A 125 -42.11 4.71 -20.31
C THR A 125 -40.68 4.17 -20.45
N SER A 126 -40.27 3.71 -21.65
CA SER A 126 -38.93 3.12 -21.88
C SER A 126 -37.91 4.06 -22.56
N GLN A 127 -38.32 5.26 -23.00
CA GLN A 127 -37.40 6.22 -23.67
C GLN A 127 -36.70 7.19 -22.70
N ILE A 128 -37.29 7.49 -21.54
CA ILE A 128 -36.73 8.45 -20.56
C ILE A 128 -35.38 7.95 -20.00
N THR A 129 -35.19 6.64 -19.91
CA THR A 129 -33.96 6.04 -19.39
C THR A 129 -32.78 6.09 -20.37
N LYS A 130 -33.02 6.23 -21.69
CA LYS A 130 -31.93 6.25 -22.68
C LYS A 130 -31.32 7.65 -22.92
N LYS A 131 -31.96 8.74 -22.46
CA LYS A 131 -31.48 10.13 -22.63
C LYS A 131 -31.42 10.95 -21.34
N TRP A 132 -31.43 10.31 -20.17
CA TRP A 132 -31.39 11.02 -18.89
C TRP A 132 -30.21 12.00 -18.70
N PRO A 133 -28.99 11.80 -19.26
CA PRO A 133 -27.90 12.76 -19.05
C PRO A 133 -28.14 14.12 -19.71
N GLU A 134 -28.91 14.15 -20.81
CA GLU A 134 -29.30 15.38 -21.52
C GLU A 134 -30.34 16.17 -20.71
N ASN A 135 -31.17 15.46 -19.94
CA ASN A 135 -32.24 16.02 -19.12
C ASN A 135 -31.86 16.17 -17.64
N PHE A 136 -30.61 15.85 -17.27
CA PHE A 136 -30.16 15.88 -15.89
C PHE A 136 -30.07 17.31 -15.36
N GLN A 137 -30.84 17.61 -14.32
CA GLN A 137 -30.81 18.90 -13.66
C GLN A 137 -29.84 18.88 -12.49
N VAL A 138 -28.79 19.70 -12.58
CA VAL A 138 -27.82 19.85 -11.49
C VAL A 138 -28.53 20.49 -10.28
N PRO A 139 -28.50 19.87 -9.09
CA PRO A 139 -29.21 20.36 -7.91
C PRO A 139 -28.47 21.54 -7.25
N TRP A 140 -28.37 22.68 -7.94
CA TRP A 140 -27.59 23.84 -7.47
C TRP A 140 -28.00 24.33 -6.07
N LYS A 141 -29.28 24.20 -5.70
CA LYS A 141 -29.81 24.56 -4.38
C LYS A 141 -29.24 23.71 -3.24
N LEU A 142 -28.80 22.47 -3.52
CA LEU A 142 -28.19 21.57 -2.54
C LEU A 142 -26.68 21.77 -2.43
N MET A 143 -26.08 22.58 -3.31
CA MET A 143 -24.62 22.78 -3.29
C MET A 143 -24.21 23.55 -2.04
N PRO A 144 -22.99 23.31 -1.52
CA PRO A 144 -22.53 24.00 -0.34
C PRO A 144 -22.41 25.52 -0.59
N ALA A 145 -22.51 26.32 0.48
CA ALA A 145 -22.49 27.78 0.37
C ALA A 145 -21.22 28.30 -0.32
N ASP A 146 -20.07 27.64 -0.13
CA ASP A 146 -18.81 28.03 -0.77
C ASP A 146 -18.85 27.86 -2.30
N ILE A 147 -19.54 26.84 -2.81
CA ILE A 147 -19.77 26.62 -4.23
C ILE A 147 -20.74 27.66 -4.79
N GLN A 148 -21.83 27.96 -4.08
CA GLN A 148 -22.80 28.97 -4.52
C GLN A 148 -22.15 30.36 -4.60
N SER A 149 -21.36 30.74 -3.60
CA SER A 149 -20.59 31.99 -3.61
C SER A 149 -19.52 32.00 -4.71
N ALA A 150 -18.78 30.90 -4.91
CA ALA A 150 -17.77 30.82 -5.97
C ALA A 150 -18.38 30.96 -7.37
N ILE A 151 -19.59 30.42 -7.58
CA ILE A 151 -20.37 30.61 -8.81
C ILE A 151 -20.79 32.07 -8.96
N ALA A 152 -21.37 32.68 -7.91
CA ALA A 152 -21.86 34.07 -7.95
C ALA A 152 -20.72 35.08 -8.21
N GLU A 153 -19.54 34.82 -7.63
CA GLU A 153 -18.36 35.68 -7.78
C GLU A 153 -17.51 35.33 -9.01
N GLY A 154 -17.81 34.23 -9.72
CA GLY A 154 -17.04 33.76 -10.87
C GLY A 154 -15.60 33.37 -10.52
N LYS A 155 -15.37 32.88 -9.30
CA LYS A 155 -14.06 32.46 -8.78
C LYS A 155 -13.93 30.95 -8.77
N ARG A 156 -12.69 30.45 -8.64
CA ARG A 156 -12.41 29.01 -8.58
C ARG A 156 -13.00 28.41 -7.31
N ALA A 157 -13.67 27.26 -7.46
CA ALA A 157 -14.21 26.54 -6.31
C ALA A 157 -13.08 26.08 -5.36
N SER A 158 -13.35 26.13 -4.05
CA SER A 158 -12.44 25.60 -3.04
C SER A 158 -12.26 24.07 -3.23
N PRO A 159 -11.09 23.48 -2.91
CA PRO A 159 -10.91 22.04 -2.98
C PRO A 159 -11.92 21.25 -2.12
N ALA A 160 -12.32 21.79 -0.97
CA ALA A 160 -13.29 21.15 -0.08
C ALA A 160 -14.71 21.18 -0.66
N GLY A 161 -15.16 22.35 -1.13
CA GLY A 161 -16.46 22.54 -1.78
C GLY A 161 -16.59 21.71 -3.04
N ARG A 162 -15.54 21.65 -3.87
CA ARG A 162 -15.53 20.82 -5.09
C ARG A 162 -15.73 19.34 -4.76
N ARG A 163 -15.07 18.81 -3.73
CA ARG A 163 -15.27 17.42 -3.28
C ARG A 163 -16.71 17.17 -2.82
N GLN A 164 -17.32 18.11 -2.11
CA GLN A 164 -18.70 17.96 -1.65
C GLN A 164 -19.70 18.04 -2.80
N MET A 165 -19.51 18.96 -3.75
CA MET A 165 -20.27 19.00 -5.00
C MET A 165 -20.20 17.68 -5.76
N VAL A 166 -19.01 17.08 -5.90
CA VAL A 166 -18.83 15.78 -6.56
C VAL A 166 -19.64 14.68 -5.87
N ARG A 167 -19.71 14.67 -4.52
CA ARG A 167 -20.54 13.69 -3.78
C ARG A 167 -22.02 13.87 -4.10
N ILE A 168 -22.53 15.11 -4.02
CA ILE A 168 -23.94 15.43 -4.30
C ILE A 168 -24.31 15.06 -5.75
N LEU A 169 -23.44 15.38 -6.71
CA LEU A 169 -23.64 15.03 -8.12
C LEU A 169 -23.66 13.51 -8.31
N ALA A 170 -22.69 12.79 -7.76
CA ALA A 170 -22.64 11.33 -7.87
C ALA A 170 -23.91 10.69 -7.27
N ASP A 171 -24.34 11.14 -6.09
CA ASP A 171 -25.54 10.60 -5.44
C ASP A 171 -26.80 10.88 -6.28
N LYS A 172 -26.95 12.09 -6.84
CA LYS A 172 -28.07 12.42 -7.73
C LYS A 172 -28.03 11.69 -9.07
N MET A 173 -26.87 11.53 -9.69
CA MET A 173 -26.74 10.78 -10.93
C MET A 173 -27.11 9.30 -10.74
N ARG A 174 -26.81 8.75 -9.55
CA ARG A 174 -27.16 7.37 -9.18
C ARG A 174 -28.66 7.12 -8.97
N GLU A 175 -29.47 8.16 -8.81
CA GLU A 175 -30.93 8.05 -8.79
C GLU A 175 -31.49 7.70 -10.18
N TYR A 176 -30.78 8.05 -11.26
CA TYR A 176 -31.17 7.72 -12.64
C TYR A 176 -30.59 6.38 -13.11
N GLU A 177 -29.31 6.15 -12.83
CA GLU A 177 -28.60 4.95 -13.22
C GLU A 177 -27.56 4.63 -12.16
N GLN A 178 -27.55 3.42 -11.62
CA GLN A 178 -26.64 3.07 -10.54
C GLN A 178 -25.18 3.22 -10.96
N ASN A 179 -24.82 2.74 -12.15
CA ASN A 179 -23.46 2.82 -12.68
C ASN A 179 -23.44 3.47 -14.08
N PRO A 180 -23.63 4.80 -14.18
CA PRO A 180 -23.61 5.48 -15.46
C PRO A 180 -22.30 5.22 -16.19
N THR A 181 -22.29 5.29 -17.51
CA THR A 181 -21.09 5.19 -18.34
C THR A 181 -20.25 6.49 -18.30
N ARG A 182 -19.01 6.43 -18.81
CA ARG A 182 -18.14 7.62 -18.91
C ARG A 182 -18.74 8.70 -19.81
N ALA A 183 -19.32 8.30 -20.94
CA ALA A 183 -19.96 9.22 -21.89
C ALA A 183 -21.13 9.98 -21.24
N GLN A 184 -21.98 9.29 -20.49
CA GLN A 184 -23.12 9.91 -19.79
C GLN A 184 -22.64 10.92 -18.72
N CYS A 185 -21.61 10.58 -17.94
CA CYS A 185 -21.02 11.53 -17.00
C CYS A 185 -20.39 12.74 -17.70
N ALA A 186 -19.77 12.53 -18.87
CA ALA A 186 -19.11 13.58 -19.62
C ALA A 186 -20.10 14.67 -20.08
N VAL A 187 -21.32 14.29 -20.50
CA VAL A 187 -22.38 15.24 -20.87
C VAL A 187 -22.68 16.22 -19.72
N ILE A 188 -22.83 15.70 -18.51
CA ILE A 188 -23.14 16.51 -17.33
C ILE A 188 -21.96 17.40 -16.95
N CYS A 189 -20.74 16.87 -16.97
CA CYS A 189 -19.52 17.64 -16.68
C CYS A 189 -19.32 18.76 -17.69
N HIS A 190 -19.55 18.48 -18.97
CA HIS A 190 -19.50 19.46 -20.04
C HIS A 190 -20.51 20.59 -19.80
N ASN A 191 -21.77 20.27 -19.47
CA ASN A 191 -22.80 21.27 -19.20
C ASN A 191 -22.47 22.15 -17.99
N ILE A 192 -21.96 21.56 -16.90
CA ILE A 192 -21.52 22.29 -15.70
C ILE A 192 -20.39 23.27 -16.04
N VAL A 193 -19.36 22.80 -16.73
CA VAL A 193 -18.20 23.63 -17.10
C VAL A 193 -18.58 24.69 -18.11
N ARG A 194 -19.48 24.38 -19.06
CA ARG A 194 -20.02 25.36 -20.01
C ARG A 194 -20.79 26.47 -19.30
N GLN A 195 -21.55 26.14 -18.26
CA GLN A 195 -22.32 27.12 -17.48
C GLN A 195 -21.44 27.97 -16.56
N TYR A 196 -20.42 27.37 -15.94
CA TYR A 196 -19.54 28.05 -14.97
C TYR A 196 -18.04 27.76 -15.23
N PRO A 197 -17.48 28.24 -16.35
CA PRO A 197 -16.13 27.88 -16.78
C PRO A 197 -15.05 28.37 -15.83
N LYS A 198 -15.19 29.57 -15.24
CA LYS A 198 -14.22 30.13 -14.29
C LYS A 198 -14.15 29.36 -12.96
N THR A 199 -15.24 28.67 -12.61
CA THR A 199 -15.36 27.98 -11.33
C THR A 199 -14.92 26.52 -11.44
N PHE A 200 -15.25 25.84 -12.55
CA PHE A 200 -15.07 24.39 -12.67
C PHE A 200 -14.10 23.93 -13.74
N ALA A 201 -13.74 24.76 -14.73
CA ALA A 201 -12.89 24.34 -15.82
C ALA A 201 -11.46 24.01 -15.36
N ASP A 202 -10.85 23.07 -16.07
CA ASP A 202 -9.44 22.74 -15.93
C ASP A 202 -8.61 23.88 -16.52
N GLN A 203 -8.09 24.75 -15.66
CA GLN A 203 -7.32 25.93 -16.07
C GLN A 203 -5.89 25.89 -15.55
N MET A 204 -4.95 26.30 -16.41
CA MET A 204 -3.55 26.57 -16.06
C MET A 204 -3.43 27.84 -15.21
N SER A 205 -2.26 28.09 -14.62
CA SER A 205 -1.96 29.34 -13.89
C SER A 205 -2.11 30.61 -14.76
N SER A 206 -2.00 30.46 -16.09
CA SER A 206 -2.24 31.51 -17.09
C SER A 206 -3.72 31.76 -17.41
N GLY A 207 -4.65 30.97 -16.85
CA GLY A 207 -6.09 31.05 -17.13
C GLY A 207 -6.54 30.33 -18.41
N GLN A 208 -5.62 29.73 -19.16
CA GLN A 208 -5.96 28.92 -20.33
C GLN A 208 -6.61 27.60 -19.93
N ILE A 209 -7.68 27.22 -20.64
CA ILE A 209 -8.39 25.95 -20.44
C ILE A 209 -7.55 24.80 -21.03
N VAL A 210 -7.38 23.73 -20.25
CA VAL A 210 -6.63 22.52 -20.61
C VAL A 210 -7.58 21.50 -21.22
N GLY A 211 -7.27 21.05 -22.43
CA GLY A 211 -8.06 20.03 -23.14
C GLY A 211 -9.52 20.46 -23.32
N ALA A 212 -10.46 19.54 -23.04
CA ALA A 212 -11.90 19.83 -23.09
C ALA A 212 -12.42 20.62 -21.87
N GLY A 213 -11.57 20.87 -20.87
CA GLY A 213 -11.86 21.70 -19.69
C GLY A 213 -12.67 21.03 -18.58
N TYR A 214 -13.21 19.83 -18.77
CA TYR A 214 -14.05 19.14 -17.77
C TYR A 214 -13.49 17.78 -17.31
N GLU A 215 -12.28 17.42 -17.72
CA GLU A 215 -11.71 16.08 -17.57
C GLU A 215 -11.46 15.74 -16.09
N SER A 216 -10.97 16.72 -15.30
CA SER A 216 -10.76 16.49 -13.86
C SER A 216 -12.07 16.30 -13.09
N LEU A 217 -13.14 17.02 -13.49
CA LEU A 217 -14.46 16.88 -12.89
C LEU A 217 -15.07 15.52 -13.23
N LEU A 218 -14.94 15.11 -14.49
CA LEU A 218 -15.38 13.81 -14.98
C LEU A 218 -14.71 12.66 -14.22
N MET A 219 -13.38 12.73 -14.06
CA MET A 219 -12.62 11.72 -13.32
C MET A 219 -13.07 11.64 -11.85
N GLN A 220 -13.26 12.79 -11.19
CA GLN A 220 -13.71 12.84 -9.79
C GLN A 220 -15.10 12.22 -9.61
N ILE A 221 -16.04 12.53 -10.50
CA ILE A 221 -17.41 11.97 -10.45
C ILE A 221 -17.39 10.46 -10.73
N LYS A 222 -16.63 10.01 -11.73
CA LYS A 222 -16.51 8.57 -12.04
C LYS A 222 -15.97 7.75 -10.88
N ASN A 223 -14.83 8.18 -10.34
CA ASN A 223 -14.20 7.51 -9.21
C ASN A 223 -15.14 7.45 -7.99
N ARG A 224 -15.91 8.51 -7.74
CA ARG A 224 -16.89 8.53 -6.65
C ARG A 224 -18.01 7.53 -6.88
N ILE A 225 -18.60 7.51 -8.08
CA ILE A 225 -19.69 6.59 -8.45
C ILE A 225 -19.22 5.15 -8.32
N GLU A 226 -18.05 4.82 -8.87
CA GLU A 226 -17.45 3.49 -8.74
C GLU A 226 -17.22 3.12 -7.27
N ASN A 227 -16.69 4.04 -6.46
CA ASN A 227 -16.46 3.80 -5.04
C ASN A 227 -17.76 3.59 -4.24
N VAL A 228 -18.86 4.25 -4.61
CA VAL A 228 -20.17 4.07 -3.96
C VAL A 228 -20.86 2.79 -4.45
N ASN A 229 -20.66 2.42 -5.72
CA ASN A 229 -21.21 1.20 -6.30
C ASN A 229 -20.45 -0.07 -5.90
N ARG A 230 -19.27 0.07 -5.28
CA ARG A 230 -18.66 -1.03 -4.54
C ARG A 230 -19.63 -1.40 -3.42
N VAL A 231 -20.42 -2.45 -3.67
CA VAL A 231 -21.26 -3.08 -2.65
C VAL A 231 -20.39 -3.29 -1.42
N SER A 232 -20.84 -2.82 -0.26
CA SER A 232 -20.18 -3.08 1.02
C SER A 232 -20.34 -4.56 1.37
N ASN A 233 -19.69 -5.44 0.61
CA ASN A 233 -19.51 -6.85 0.95
C ASN A 233 -18.39 -7.00 1.98
N PHE A 234 -18.39 -6.14 3.01
CA PHE A 234 -17.46 -6.24 4.13
C PHE A 234 -17.81 -7.37 5.11
N ARG A 235 -18.87 -8.18 4.85
CA ARG A 235 -19.22 -9.33 5.72
C ARG A 235 -19.63 -10.64 5.05
N GLN A 236 -19.70 -10.77 3.73
CA GLN A 236 -20.06 -12.05 3.09
C GLN A 236 -19.24 -12.30 1.82
N HIS A 237 -17.98 -12.71 2.02
CA HIS A 237 -17.24 -13.54 1.06
C HIS A 237 -16.26 -14.46 1.81
N ARG A 238 -16.76 -15.07 2.90
CA ARG A 238 -16.26 -16.38 3.36
C ARG A 238 -16.83 -17.42 2.38
N SER A 239 -16.02 -18.41 2.01
CA SER A 239 -16.24 -19.46 1.00
C SER A 239 -15.99 -19.07 -0.47
N SER A 240 -14.71 -18.97 -0.85
CA SER A 240 -14.24 -19.37 -2.17
C SER A 240 -12.73 -19.59 -2.07
N GLU A 241 -12.30 -20.83 -2.21
CA GLU A 241 -10.89 -21.23 -2.28
C GLU A 241 -10.18 -20.39 -3.35
N GLY A 242 -9.17 -19.65 -2.92
CA GLY A 242 -8.44 -18.69 -3.74
C GLY A 242 -7.81 -17.66 -2.84
N LYS A 243 -6.48 -17.64 -2.78
CA LYS A 243 -5.64 -16.79 -1.92
C LYS A 243 -6.12 -15.32 -1.97
N LYS A 244 -6.91 -14.86 -0.99
CA LYS A 244 -7.42 -13.47 -0.93
C LYS A 244 -6.42 -12.58 -0.18
N ARG A 245 -6.14 -11.41 -0.77
CA ARG A 245 -5.24 -10.36 -0.24
C ARG A 245 -5.70 -9.90 1.15
N GLY A 246 -4.77 -9.85 2.11
CA GLY A 246 -5.00 -9.28 3.43
C GLY A 246 -5.10 -7.74 3.40
N PRO A 247 -5.52 -7.10 4.49
CA PRO A 247 -5.45 -5.65 4.63
C PRO A 247 -4.03 -5.16 4.37
N THR A 248 -3.87 -4.23 3.44
CA THR A 248 -2.57 -3.64 3.11
C THR A 248 -2.20 -2.59 4.16
N ASP A 249 -1.00 -2.67 4.73
CA ASP A 249 -0.47 -1.62 5.59
C ASP A 249 -0.14 -0.34 4.79
N THR A 250 0.31 0.71 5.48
CA THR A 250 0.67 1.99 4.84
C THR A 250 1.71 1.82 3.73
N PHE A 251 2.55 0.78 3.78
CA PHE A 251 3.65 0.54 2.86
C PHE A 251 3.38 -0.58 1.86
N GLY A 252 2.13 -0.99 1.64
CA GLY A 252 1.85 -2.01 0.63
C GLY A 252 2.00 -3.45 1.14
N CYS A 253 2.35 -3.68 2.41
CA CYS A 253 2.48 -5.05 2.93
C CYS A 253 1.10 -5.60 3.31
N THR A 254 0.68 -6.67 2.65
CA THR A 254 -0.55 -7.40 2.95
C THR A 254 -0.35 -8.52 3.96
N ARG A 255 0.91 -8.95 4.19
CA ARG A 255 1.26 -10.07 5.08
C ARG A 255 2.48 -9.76 5.96
N PHE A 256 2.45 -8.64 6.68
CA PHE A 256 3.57 -8.18 7.51
C PHE A 256 3.94 -9.16 8.64
N GLN A 257 2.92 -9.69 9.33
CA GLN A 257 3.05 -10.66 10.41
C GLN A 257 1.88 -11.66 10.32
N PRO A 258 1.92 -12.63 9.40
CA PRO A 258 0.82 -13.58 9.23
C PRO A 258 0.78 -14.58 10.40
N ASP A 259 -0.41 -15.05 10.69
CA ASP A 259 -0.62 -16.15 11.64
C ASP A 259 -0.03 -17.46 11.10
N ILE A 260 0.28 -18.37 12.01
CA ILE A 260 0.69 -19.74 11.66
C ILE A 260 -0.49 -20.42 10.94
N PRO A 261 -0.28 -21.07 9.78
CA PRO A 261 -1.33 -21.81 9.09
C PRO A 261 -2.01 -22.82 10.03
N PRO A 262 -3.34 -23.04 9.94
CA PRO A 262 -4.06 -23.96 10.81
C PRO A 262 -3.54 -25.41 10.77
N GLU A 263 -2.92 -25.79 9.65
CA GLU A 263 -2.31 -27.10 9.45
C GLU A 263 -0.94 -27.25 10.13
N GLU A 264 -0.39 -26.16 10.66
CA GLU A 264 0.96 -26.09 11.21
C GLU A 264 0.95 -25.68 12.69
N THR A 265 2.03 -26.03 13.38
CA THR A 265 2.34 -25.58 14.73
C THR A 265 3.70 -24.91 14.73
N LYS A 266 4.04 -24.21 15.82
CA LYS A 266 5.37 -23.61 15.95
C LYS A 266 6.49 -24.66 15.85
N ASP A 267 6.26 -25.84 16.43
CA ASP A 267 7.26 -26.92 16.44
C ASP A 267 7.41 -27.55 15.05
N THR A 268 6.32 -27.73 14.30
CA THR A 268 6.41 -28.25 12.92
C THR A 268 7.11 -27.26 11.98
N LEU A 269 6.87 -25.95 12.14
CA LEU A 269 7.58 -24.93 11.38
C LEU A 269 9.07 -24.87 11.71
N GLU A 270 9.45 -25.04 12.99
CA GLU A 270 10.87 -25.13 13.39
C GLU A 270 11.55 -26.38 12.82
N GLU A 271 10.84 -27.51 12.73
CA GLU A 271 11.39 -28.70 12.09
C GLU A 271 11.59 -28.51 10.59
N LYS A 272 10.62 -27.88 9.90
CA LYS A 272 10.76 -27.48 8.48
C LYS A 272 11.92 -26.50 8.26
N ARG A 273 12.16 -25.59 9.20
CA ARG A 273 13.34 -24.70 9.17
C ARG A 273 14.65 -25.50 9.27
N LYS A 274 14.74 -26.49 10.16
CA LYS A 274 15.94 -27.35 10.26
C LYS A 274 16.16 -28.14 8.97
N GLN A 275 15.10 -28.66 8.36
CA GLN A 275 15.18 -29.34 7.06
C GLN A 275 15.74 -28.42 5.98
N LEU A 276 15.26 -27.18 5.89
CA LEU A 276 15.82 -26.17 4.97
C LEU A 276 17.32 -25.94 5.21
N LEU A 277 17.76 -25.88 6.48
CA LEU A 277 19.17 -25.71 6.82
C LEU A 277 20.02 -26.93 6.43
N GLU A 278 19.53 -28.15 6.66
CA GLU A 278 20.20 -29.38 6.25
C GLU A 278 20.36 -29.46 4.73
N MET A 279 19.30 -29.12 3.98
CA MET A 279 19.35 -29.03 2.52
C MET A 279 20.40 -28.01 2.06
N TYR A 280 20.46 -26.84 2.71
CA TYR A 280 21.47 -25.84 2.43
C TYR A 280 22.89 -26.32 2.75
N THR A 281 23.10 -27.04 3.86
CA THR A 281 24.42 -27.61 4.18
C THR A 281 24.87 -28.64 3.15
N ARG A 282 23.95 -29.45 2.64
CA ARG A 282 24.26 -30.50 1.66
C ARG A 282 24.48 -29.96 0.25
N GLU A 283 23.71 -28.96 -0.16
CA GLU A 283 23.59 -28.55 -1.57
C GLU A 283 23.99 -27.10 -1.81
N GLY A 284 24.10 -26.29 -0.76
CA GLY A 284 24.35 -24.86 -0.86
C GLY A 284 23.21 -24.11 -1.56
N ILE A 285 23.59 -23.01 -2.21
CA ILE A 285 22.67 -22.07 -2.87
C ILE A 285 21.88 -22.75 -4.01
N THR A 286 22.48 -23.72 -4.71
CA THR A 286 21.84 -24.38 -5.86
C THR A 286 20.62 -25.22 -5.46
N GLY A 287 20.54 -25.68 -4.20
CA GLY A 287 19.36 -26.34 -3.67
C GLY A 287 18.09 -25.47 -3.68
N GLY A 288 18.24 -24.14 -3.73
CA GLY A 288 17.14 -23.18 -3.75
C GLY A 288 16.20 -23.31 -4.96
N GLU A 289 16.65 -23.93 -6.04
CA GLU A 289 15.83 -24.17 -7.22
C GLU A 289 14.87 -25.36 -7.08
N ARG A 290 15.04 -26.20 -6.06
CA ARG A 290 14.13 -27.33 -5.81
C ARG A 290 12.74 -26.84 -5.43
N ALA A 291 11.72 -27.51 -5.97
CA ALA A 291 10.33 -27.25 -5.61
C ALA A 291 10.09 -27.43 -4.10
N GLU A 292 10.72 -28.44 -3.50
CA GLU A 292 10.67 -28.72 -2.06
C GLU A 292 11.16 -27.53 -1.23
N VAL A 293 12.30 -26.90 -1.58
CA VAL A 293 12.80 -25.72 -0.88
C VAL A 293 11.83 -24.54 -1.01
N GLN A 294 11.23 -24.35 -2.18
CA GLN A 294 10.26 -23.27 -2.40
C GLN A 294 8.98 -23.47 -1.58
N GLU A 295 8.49 -24.71 -1.49
CA GLU A 295 7.33 -25.09 -0.68
C GLU A 295 7.62 -24.91 0.81
N LEU A 296 8.78 -25.38 1.28
CA LEU A 296 9.21 -25.19 2.67
C LEU A 296 9.39 -23.71 3.02
N MET A 297 10.04 -22.92 2.15
CA MET A 297 10.18 -21.47 2.34
C MET A 297 8.82 -20.76 2.39
N THR A 298 7.85 -21.17 1.58
CA THR A 298 6.50 -20.60 1.60
C THR A 298 5.75 -21.00 2.87
N THR A 299 5.82 -22.28 3.25
CA THR A 299 5.13 -22.81 4.43
C THR A 299 5.66 -22.19 5.72
N THR A 300 6.97 -21.97 5.79
CA THR A 300 7.64 -21.35 6.94
C THR A 300 7.61 -19.82 6.94
N PHE A 301 6.91 -19.18 6.00
CA PHE A 301 6.86 -17.72 5.87
C PHE A 301 6.43 -17.03 7.17
N ALA A 302 5.44 -17.59 7.90
CA ALA A 302 5.00 -17.03 9.18
C ALA A 302 6.10 -17.03 10.25
N LEU A 303 6.87 -18.13 10.33
CA LEU A 303 8.01 -18.24 11.24
C LEU A 303 9.15 -17.29 10.83
N GLN A 304 9.44 -17.16 9.53
CA GLN A 304 10.41 -16.20 9.01
C GLN A 304 10.03 -14.77 9.41
N ARG A 305 8.77 -14.34 9.19
CA ARG A 305 8.29 -13.02 9.61
C ARG A 305 8.40 -12.81 11.12
N GLN A 306 8.04 -13.81 11.92
CA GLN A 306 8.17 -13.76 13.38
C GLN A 306 9.62 -13.56 13.82
N GLN A 307 10.57 -14.28 13.22
CA GLN A 307 11.98 -14.16 13.57
C GLN A 307 12.61 -12.85 13.07
N ILE A 308 12.25 -12.39 11.87
CA ILE A 308 12.68 -11.09 11.32
C ILE A 308 12.19 -9.93 12.19
N ASN A 309 10.92 -9.96 12.60
CA ASN A 309 10.29 -8.89 13.39
C ASN A 309 10.53 -9.04 14.90
N ALA A 310 11.38 -9.99 15.32
CA ALA A 310 11.65 -10.23 16.74
C ALA A 310 12.26 -9.02 17.44
N LEU A 311 12.04 -8.93 18.76
CA LEU A 311 12.64 -7.93 19.63
C LEU A 311 13.46 -8.63 20.73
N PRO A 312 14.76 -8.33 20.88
CA PRO A 312 15.56 -7.38 20.09
C PRO A 312 15.71 -7.80 18.62
N THR A 313 15.89 -6.83 17.73
CA THR A 313 16.07 -7.07 16.29
C THR A 313 17.31 -7.94 16.05
N PRO A 314 17.18 -9.08 15.36
CA PRO A 314 18.30 -9.95 15.06
C PRO A 314 19.25 -9.28 14.06
N THR A 315 20.52 -9.68 14.10
CA THR A 315 21.48 -9.24 13.07
C THR A 315 21.20 -9.94 11.75
N ILE A 316 21.65 -9.34 10.66
CA ILE A 316 21.53 -9.93 9.32
C ILE A 316 22.34 -11.22 9.22
N THR A 317 23.48 -11.32 9.90
CA THR A 317 24.25 -12.56 10.02
C THR A 317 23.45 -13.66 10.74
N GLU A 318 22.83 -13.36 11.88
CA GLU A 318 21.98 -14.33 12.60
C GLU A 318 20.79 -14.81 11.76
N LEU A 319 20.17 -13.89 11.00
CA LEU A 319 19.09 -14.25 10.09
C LEU A 319 19.59 -15.11 8.94
N LYS A 320 20.79 -14.83 8.39
CA LYS A 320 21.40 -15.59 7.31
C LYS A 320 21.78 -17.01 7.75
N ASP A 321 22.26 -17.16 8.98
CA ASP A 321 22.56 -18.48 9.56
C ASP A 321 21.29 -19.32 9.75
N LYS A 322 20.16 -18.68 10.11
CA LYS A 322 18.88 -19.37 10.31
C LYS A 322 18.12 -19.66 9.01
N TRP A 323 18.22 -18.76 8.03
CA TRP A 323 17.44 -18.76 6.79
C TRP A 323 18.32 -18.44 5.57
N PRO A 324 19.33 -19.26 5.26
CA PRO A 324 20.28 -18.93 4.18
C PRO A 324 19.60 -18.81 2.81
N TYR A 325 18.53 -19.58 2.55
CA TYR A 325 17.75 -19.47 1.31
C TYR A 325 16.98 -18.14 1.17
N LEU A 326 16.65 -17.45 2.26
CA LEU A 326 16.03 -16.12 2.22
C LEU A 326 16.95 -15.09 1.58
N PHE A 327 18.27 -15.28 1.70
CA PHE A 327 19.32 -14.39 1.18
C PHE A 327 19.72 -14.69 -0.26
N THR A 328 19.10 -15.68 -0.90
CA THR A 328 19.18 -15.83 -2.35
C THR A 328 18.30 -14.77 -3.02
N GLN A 329 18.65 -14.36 -4.23
CA GLN A 329 17.84 -13.39 -4.98
C GLN A 329 16.39 -13.85 -5.16
N LYS A 330 16.19 -15.14 -5.49
CA LYS A 330 14.87 -15.75 -5.59
C LYS A 330 14.14 -15.73 -4.24
N GLY A 331 14.84 -16.02 -3.15
CA GLY A 331 14.32 -15.89 -1.78
C GLY A 331 13.86 -14.47 -1.48
N LEU A 332 14.68 -13.45 -1.77
CA LEU A 332 14.36 -12.05 -1.53
C LEU A 332 13.14 -11.60 -2.36
N PHE A 333 13.06 -11.97 -3.63
CA PHE A 333 11.94 -11.61 -4.49
C PHE A 333 10.65 -12.31 -4.08
N ASN A 334 10.69 -13.62 -3.83
CA ASN A 334 9.53 -14.38 -3.41
C ASN A 334 9.01 -13.90 -2.05
N HIS A 335 9.90 -13.58 -1.11
CA HIS A 335 9.50 -13.06 0.19
C HIS A 335 8.87 -11.68 0.09
N PHE A 336 9.38 -10.82 -0.79
CA PHE A 336 8.79 -9.51 -1.09
C PHE A 336 7.41 -9.66 -1.72
N GLU A 337 7.27 -10.58 -2.68
CA GLU A 337 5.99 -10.88 -3.33
C GLU A 337 4.98 -11.45 -2.34
N LEU A 338 5.38 -12.35 -1.44
CA LEU A 338 4.51 -12.83 -0.36
C LEU A 338 4.08 -11.71 0.59
N LEU A 339 4.97 -10.74 0.84
CA LEU A 339 4.71 -9.62 1.73
C LEU A 339 3.76 -8.59 1.11
N THR A 340 3.85 -8.33 -0.19
CA THR A 340 3.21 -7.18 -0.87
C THR A 340 2.25 -7.55 -2.00
N ASP A 341 2.23 -8.83 -2.42
CA ASP A 341 1.58 -9.34 -3.62
C ASP A 341 2.07 -8.65 -4.93
N ILE A 342 3.30 -8.12 -4.94
CA ILE A 342 3.94 -7.45 -6.09
C ILE A 342 5.18 -8.21 -6.55
N THR A 343 5.26 -8.51 -7.84
CA THR A 343 6.46 -9.05 -8.49
C THR A 343 7.48 -7.93 -8.71
N VAL A 344 8.37 -7.71 -7.73
CA VAL A 344 9.29 -6.56 -7.67
C VAL A 344 10.11 -6.35 -8.95
N LEU A 345 10.75 -7.41 -9.47
CA LEU A 345 11.62 -7.31 -10.63
C LEU A 345 10.81 -6.93 -11.88
N GLY A 346 9.76 -7.71 -12.20
CA GLY A 346 8.93 -7.46 -13.38
C GLY A 346 8.26 -6.09 -13.34
N THR A 347 7.80 -5.65 -12.17
CA THR A 347 7.19 -4.32 -11.98
C THR A 347 8.21 -3.20 -12.21
N LEU A 348 9.42 -3.34 -11.66
CA LEU A 348 10.51 -2.37 -11.87
C LEU A 348 10.95 -2.31 -13.34
N GLU A 349 11.08 -3.47 -14.00
CA GLU A 349 11.45 -3.58 -15.41
C GLU A 349 10.44 -2.88 -16.32
N MET A 350 9.15 -3.19 -16.17
CA MET A 350 8.08 -2.55 -16.93
C MET A 350 8.08 -1.03 -16.72
N ALA A 351 8.21 -0.56 -15.48
CA ALA A 351 8.22 0.87 -15.20
C ALA A 351 9.41 1.60 -15.84
N LEU A 352 10.60 1.02 -15.78
CA LEU A 352 11.80 1.57 -16.41
C LEU A 352 11.69 1.59 -17.93
N GLU A 353 11.04 0.59 -18.53
CA GLU A 353 10.80 0.53 -19.97
C GLU A 353 9.76 1.56 -20.44
N GLU A 354 8.67 1.71 -19.70
CA GLU A 354 7.57 2.62 -20.03
C GLU A 354 7.94 4.09 -19.83
N CYS A 355 8.57 4.44 -18.70
CA CYS A 355 8.81 5.84 -18.35
C CYS A 355 10.28 6.25 -18.23
N GLY A 356 11.24 5.32 -18.27
CA GLY A 356 12.67 5.64 -18.14
C GLY A 356 13.14 6.62 -19.22
N ARG A 357 12.77 6.41 -20.49
CA ARG A 357 13.06 7.37 -21.58
C ARG A 357 12.42 8.73 -21.35
N ALA A 358 11.16 8.75 -20.91
CA ALA A 358 10.46 10.00 -20.62
C ALA A 358 11.13 10.81 -19.49
N ILE A 359 11.66 10.13 -18.47
CA ILE A 359 12.45 10.76 -17.40
C ILE A 359 13.75 11.35 -17.95
N VAL A 360 14.49 10.60 -18.76
CA VAL A 360 15.72 11.09 -19.40
C VAL A 360 15.43 12.32 -20.26
N GLU A 361 14.43 12.24 -21.13
CA GLU A 361 14.04 13.36 -22.00
C GLU A 361 13.56 14.58 -21.21
N PHE A 362 12.86 14.38 -20.10
CA PHE A 362 12.45 15.47 -19.22
C PHE A 362 13.67 16.24 -18.70
N PHE A 363 14.68 15.54 -18.18
CA PHE A 363 15.90 16.18 -17.68
C PHE A 363 16.77 16.78 -18.80
N GLN A 364 16.79 16.18 -19.99
CA GLN A 364 17.47 16.76 -21.16
C GLN A 364 16.84 18.10 -21.57
N ARG A 365 15.50 18.17 -21.60
CA ARG A 365 14.77 19.41 -21.96
C ARG A 365 14.84 20.45 -20.83
N LYS A 366 14.78 20.00 -19.58
CA LYS A 366 14.72 20.86 -18.40
C LYS A 366 15.64 20.34 -17.28
N PRO A 367 16.95 20.57 -17.38
CA PRO A 367 17.87 20.22 -16.29
C PRO A 367 17.53 21.02 -15.04
N THR A 368 17.34 20.34 -13.91
CA THR A 368 16.80 20.96 -12.69
C THR A 368 17.84 21.65 -11.82
N ASN A 369 19.09 21.20 -11.87
CA ASN A 369 20.20 21.75 -11.10
C ASN A 369 21.55 21.52 -11.84
N LYS A 370 22.68 21.87 -11.20
CA LYS A 370 24.02 21.71 -11.79
C LYS A 370 24.40 20.24 -11.95
N ASN A 371 24.15 19.41 -10.93
CA ASN A 371 24.50 17.98 -10.93
C ASN A 371 23.82 17.23 -12.08
N VAL A 372 22.53 17.49 -12.32
CA VAL A 372 21.80 16.92 -13.47
C VAL A 372 22.43 17.33 -14.80
N LYS A 373 22.90 18.57 -14.95
CA LYS A 373 23.61 19.01 -16.17
C LYS A 373 24.95 18.30 -16.35
N GLU A 374 25.64 17.99 -15.27
CA GLU A 374 26.92 17.27 -15.30
C GLU A 374 26.71 15.80 -15.71
N VAL A 375 25.73 15.12 -15.10
CA VAL A 375 25.34 13.75 -15.48
C VAL A 375 25.00 13.68 -16.97
N LEU A 376 24.18 14.60 -17.49
CA LEU A 376 23.80 14.61 -18.90
C LEU A 376 24.98 14.84 -19.88
N LYS A 377 26.07 15.48 -19.44
CA LYS A 377 27.28 15.68 -20.26
C LYS A 377 28.17 14.45 -20.30
N LEU A 378 28.22 13.69 -19.21
CA LEU A 378 29.15 12.57 -19.01
C LEU A 378 28.62 11.23 -19.53
N SER A 379 27.35 11.15 -19.95
CA SER A 379 26.66 9.87 -20.13
C SER A 379 26.06 9.59 -21.52
N PRO A 380 26.72 9.90 -22.66
CA PRO A 380 26.16 9.59 -23.99
C PRO A 380 25.99 8.08 -24.24
N ASP A 381 26.83 7.22 -23.64
CA ASP A 381 26.86 5.76 -23.90
C ASP A 381 26.36 4.89 -22.74
N VAL A 382 25.68 5.50 -21.76
CA VAL A 382 25.22 4.81 -20.55
C VAL A 382 23.87 4.13 -20.78
N GLN A 383 23.69 2.93 -20.23
CA GLN A 383 22.39 2.23 -20.27
C GLN A 383 21.29 3.08 -19.62
N VAL A 384 20.14 3.20 -20.29
CA VAL A 384 19.01 4.04 -19.84
C VAL A 384 18.63 3.81 -18.37
N PRO A 385 18.49 2.56 -17.86
CA PRO A 385 18.19 2.34 -16.44
C PRO A 385 19.22 2.97 -15.48
N PHE A 386 20.51 2.90 -15.81
CA PHE A 386 21.57 3.49 -14.98
C PHE A 386 21.54 5.00 -15.04
N LEU A 387 21.37 5.57 -16.24
CA LEU A 387 21.22 7.00 -16.43
C LEU A 387 20.00 7.56 -15.66
N VAL A 388 18.87 6.83 -15.65
CA VAL A 388 17.69 7.21 -14.86
C VAL A 388 18.02 7.30 -13.38
N MET A 389 18.76 6.33 -12.83
CA MET A 389 19.20 6.40 -11.42
C MET A 389 20.11 7.60 -11.17
N GLN A 390 21.13 7.81 -12.01
CA GLN A 390 22.04 8.96 -11.87
C GLN A 390 21.29 10.29 -11.94
N LEU A 391 20.32 10.44 -12.85
CA LEU A 391 19.51 11.65 -12.98
C LEU A 391 18.58 11.88 -11.80
N LEU A 392 17.94 10.84 -11.27
CA LEU A 392 17.06 10.94 -10.10
C LEU A 392 17.86 11.32 -8.85
N MET A 393 18.99 10.66 -8.60
CA MET A 393 19.86 10.98 -7.46
C MET A 393 20.39 12.41 -7.58
N ALA A 394 20.90 12.80 -8.74
CA ALA A 394 21.35 14.17 -8.99
C ALA A 394 20.22 15.20 -8.84
N HIS A 395 18.98 14.87 -9.23
CA HIS A 395 17.82 15.74 -9.08
C HIS A 395 17.46 15.99 -7.61
N PHE A 396 17.52 14.95 -6.78
CA PHE A 396 17.19 15.03 -5.35
C PHE A 396 18.35 15.49 -4.46
N GLU A 397 19.48 15.85 -5.06
CA GLU A 397 20.72 16.24 -4.37
C GLU A 397 21.25 15.09 -3.49
N GLU A 398 21.15 13.88 -4.02
CA GLU A 398 21.63 12.63 -3.42
C GLU A 398 22.85 12.13 -4.21
N GLU A 399 23.87 11.67 -3.50
CA GLU A 399 25.11 11.14 -4.09
C GLU A 399 24.93 9.70 -4.55
N LEU A 400 25.56 9.31 -5.66
CA LEU A 400 25.35 7.99 -6.28
C LEU A 400 25.69 6.83 -5.33
N ASP A 401 26.72 7.01 -4.50
CA ASP A 401 27.16 6.05 -3.48
C ASP A 401 26.15 5.86 -2.33
N GLY A 402 25.16 6.76 -2.21
CA GLY A 402 23.99 6.61 -1.36
C GLY A 402 23.10 5.41 -1.73
N LEU A 403 23.23 4.87 -2.95
CA LEU A 403 22.49 3.67 -3.39
C LEU A 403 23.39 2.66 -4.11
N ILE A 404 24.29 3.15 -4.96
CA ILE A 404 25.14 2.35 -5.87
C ILE A 404 26.62 2.62 -5.58
N LEU A 405 27.29 1.65 -5.00
CA LEU A 405 28.74 1.68 -4.79
C LEU A 405 29.47 1.21 -6.05
N LEU A 406 30.46 1.98 -6.49
CA LEU A 406 31.31 1.62 -7.61
C LEU A 406 32.37 0.63 -7.12
N ALA A 407 32.34 -0.59 -7.66
CA ALA A 407 33.32 -1.63 -7.37
C ALA A 407 34.13 -1.96 -8.64
N GLN A 408 35.42 -2.25 -8.46
CA GLN A 408 36.31 -2.63 -9.56
C GLN A 408 35.98 -4.04 -10.07
N GLU A 409 36.10 -4.26 -11.38
CA GLU A 409 35.58 -5.46 -12.08
C GLU A 409 36.16 -6.81 -11.59
N HIS A 410 37.26 -6.79 -10.82
CA HIS A 410 38.00 -7.99 -10.39
C HIS A 410 37.90 -8.29 -8.89
N MET A 411 37.13 -7.53 -8.10
CA MET A 411 37.06 -7.74 -6.65
C MET A 411 36.17 -8.95 -6.27
N THR A 412 36.60 -9.78 -5.33
CA THR A 412 35.71 -10.80 -4.75
C THR A 412 34.80 -10.19 -3.68
N ALA A 413 33.79 -10.94 -3.20
CA ALA A 413 32.97 -10.48 -2.07
C ALA A 413 33.83 -10.22 -0.82
N ALA A 414 34.79 -11.09 -0.54
CA ALA A 414 35.74 -10.94 0.57
C ALA A 414 36.65 -9.72 0.39
N ASP A 415 37.07 -9.41 -0.84
CA ASP A 415 37.87 -8.21 -1.11
C ASP A 415 37.06 -6.95 -0.85
N ILE A 416 35.77 -6.91 -1.25
CA ILE A 416 34.89 -5.77 -0.99
C ILE A 416 34.71 -5.57 0.53
N GLU A 417 34.41 -6.64 1.27
CA GLU A 417 34.25 -6.60 2.72
C GLU A 417 35.54 -6.19 3.46
N GLY A 418 36.71 -6.55 2.92
CA GLY A 418 38.01 -6.23 3.52
C GLY A 418 38.60 -4.86 3.12
N THR A 419 38.21 -4.30 1.97
CA THR A 419 38.82 -3.07 1.42
C THR A 419 37.89 -1.87 1.41
N GLN A 420 36.56 -2.07 1.38
CA GLN A 420 35.59 -0.98 1.39
C GLN A 420 34.89 -0.89 2.75
N SER A 421 34.70 0.34 3.22
CA SER A 421 33.86 0.62 4.38
C SER A 421 32.39 0.47 3.97
N LEU A 422 31.85 -0.75 4.10
CA LEU A 422 30.47 -1.06 3.73
C LEU A 422 29.48 -0.44 4.72
N PRO A 423 28.49 0.36 4.25
CA PRO A 423 27.49 0.95 5.12
C PRO A 423 26.63 -0.10 5.84
N ALA A 424 26.05 0.29 6.98
CA ALA A 424 25.07 -0.52 7.68
C ALA A 424 23.74 -0.67 6.91
N THR A 425 23.45 0.26 6.01
CA THR A 425 22.22 0.28 5.19
C THR A 425 22.43 -0.42 3.84
N PRO A 426 21.36 -0.93 3.20
CA PRO A 426 21.47 -1.63 1.92
C PRO A 426 22.14 -0.78 0.82
N ARG A 427 23.08 -1.38 0.09
CA ARG A 427 23.70 -0.80 -1.12
C ARG A 427 23.85 -1.87 -2.20
N THR A 428 23.72 -1.48 -3.47
CA THR A 428 24.11 -2.34 -4.59
C THR A 428 25.49 -1.94 -5.09
N HIS A 429 26.26 -2.90 -5.57
CA HIS A 429 27.60 -2.71 -6.10
C HIS A 429 27.60 -2.90 -7.61
N THR A 430 28.27 -2.06 -8.38
CA THR A 430 28.32 -2.22 -9.85
C THR A 430 28.96 -3.53 -10.29
N LEU A 431 29.81 -4.12 -9.44
CA LEU A 431 30.37 -5.43 -9.67
C LEU A 431 29.35 -6.53 -9.41
N HIS A 432 28.97 -7.25 -10.46
CA HIS A 432 27.97 -8.33 -10.44
C HIS A 432 26.64 -7.98 -9.75
N TRP A 433 26.35 -6.70 -9.52
CA TRP A 433 25.14 -6.22 -8.87
C TRP A 433 24.90 -6.88 -7.50
N LYS A 434 26.00 -7.07 -6.75
CA LYS A 434 25.96 -7.59 -5.38
C LYS A 434 25.31 -6.59 -4.45
N VAL A 435 24.64 -7.08 -3.42
CA VAL A 435 23.98 -6.26 -2.41
C VAL A 435 24.67 -6.46 -1.06
N SER A 436 25.04 -5.35 -0.43
CA SER A 436 25.59 -5.34 0.94
C SER A 436 24.58 -4.80 1.94
N LEU A 437 24.61 -5.32 3.16
CA LEU A 437 23.83 -4.86 4.30
C LEU A 437 24.56 -5.24 5.60
N GLU A 438 24.53 -4.36 6.61
CA GLU A 438 25.27 -4.54 7.88
C GLU A 438 26.75 -4.88 7.69
N GLY A 439 27.41 -4.27 6.71
CA GLY A 439 28.83 -4.50 6.44
C GLY A 439 29.16 -5.83 5.76
N THR A 440 28.17 -6.59 5.30
CA THR A 440 28.38 -7.91 4.66
C THR A 440 27.67 -8.00 3.32
N ILE A 441 28.19 -8.83 2.41
CA ILE A 441 27.52 -9.15 1.15
C ILE A 441 26.44 -10.21 1.39
N ILE A 442 25.20 -9.83 1.09
CA ILE A 442 24.02 -10.63 1.42
C ILE A 442 23.46 -11.39 0.22
N SER A 443 23.61 -10.87 -1.00
CA SER A 443 23.16 -11.53 -2.23
C SER A 443 23.98 -11.04 -3.43
N GLU A 444 24.06 -11.85 -4.48
CA GLU A 444 24.58 -11.46 -5.79
C GLU A 444 23.44 -11.33 -6.81
N GLY A 445 23.59 -10.48 -7.83
CA GLY A 445 22.60 -10.35 -8.90
C GLY A 445 22.74 -11.49 -9.92
N ASN A 446 21.67 -12.23 -10.17
CA ASN A 446 21.61 -13.29 -11.19
C ASN A 446 20.33 -13.17 -12.06
N PRO A 447 20.43 -12.80 -13.35
CA PRO A 447 21.64 -12.34 -14.03
C PRO A 447 22.16 -11.03 -13.43
N ALA A 448 23.46 -10.83 -13.48
CA ALA A 448 24.11 -9.64 -12.95
C ALA A 448 23.79 -8.41 -13.83
N ASN A 449 22.73 -7.67 -13.49
CA ASN A 449 22.41 -6.39 -14.11
C ASN A 449 21.83 -5.38 -13.11
N LEU A 450 21.76 -4.11 -13.51
CA LEU A 450 21.27 -3.04 -12.63
C LEU A 450 19.85 -3.32 -12.12
N ARG A 451 18.96 -3.85 -12.98
CA ARG A 451 17.56 -4.04 -12.64
C ARG A 451 17.41 -5.09 -11.55
N THR A 452 18.15 -6.19 -11.65
CA THR A 452 18.20 -7.24 -10.61
C THR A 452 18.84 -6.71 -9.33
N GLY A 453 19.93 -5.94 -9.41
CA GLY A 453 20.54 -5.29 -8.24
C GLY A 453 19.61 -4.33 -7.51
N LEU A 454 18.94 -3.44 -8.24
CA LEU A 454 17.96 -2.49 -7.69
C LEU A 454 16.76 -3.20 -7.07
N ALA A 455 16.20 -4.20 -7.76
CA ALA A 455 15.09 -4.99 -7.21
C ALA A 455 15.51 -5.71 -5.92
N THR A 456 16.75 -6.21 -5.85
CA THR A 456 17.30 -6.90 -4.67
C THR A 456 17.46 -5.92 -3.50
N VAL A 457 18.11 -4.78 -3.72
CA VAL A 457 18.22 -3.71 -2.71
C VAL A 457 16.83 -3.26 -2.24
N PHE A 458 15.91 -2.98 -3.17
CA PHE A 458 14.57 -2.53 -2.82
C PHE A 458 13.83 -3.55 -1.96
N SER A 459 13.91 -4.84 -2.32
CA SER A 459 13.28 -5.94 -1.58
C SER A 459 13.80 -6.03 -0.14
N THR A 460 15.09 -5.78 0.08
CA THR A 460 15.70 -5.88 1.42
C THR A 460 15.07 -4.93 2.43
N PHE A 461 14.69 -3.70 2.02
CA PHE A 461 14.02 -2.74 2.91
C PHE A 461 12.67 -3.23 3.43
N TYR A 462 11.98 -4.04 2.65
CA TYR A 462 10.67 -4.57 3.00
C TYR A 462 10.80 -5.89 3.75
N ASN A 463 11.64 -6.79 3.22
CA ASN A 463 11.86 -8.10 3.80
C ASN A 463 12.40 -8.00 5.22
N PHE A 464 13.35 -7.10 5.48
CA PHE A 464 13.97 -6.95 6.80
C PHE A 464 13.42 -5.76 7.60
N ASN A 465 12.29 -5.19 7.20
CA ASN A 465 11.63 -4.09 7.90
C ASN A 465 12.57 -2.90 8.18
N LEU A 466 13.33 -2.48 7.17
CA LEU A 466 14.30 -1.40 7.28
C LEU A 466 13.71 -0.06 6.83
N GLN A 467 14.20 1.01 7.44
CA GLN A 467 13.98 2.36 6.94
C GLN A 467 14.88 2.64 5.74
N TYR A 468 14.43 3.52 4.85
CA TYR A 468 15.30 4.01 3.79
C TYR A 468 16.43 4.83 4.40
N GLN A 469 17.62 4.66 3.84
CA GLN A 469 18.78 5.44 4.19
C GLN A 469 18.57 6.90 3.78
N GLU A 470 19.15 7.83 4.54
CA GLU A 470 19.00 9.26 4.28
C GLU A 470 19.66 9.66 2.95
N GLU A 471 20.75 8.99 2.57
CA GLU A 471 21.55 9.33 1.40
C GLU A 471 20.85 9.02 0.06
N ALA A 472 19.76 8.26 0.06
CA ALA A 472 18.98 7.94 -1.15
C ALA A 472 17.47 7.91 -0.90
N ALA A 473 17.00 8.56 0.17
CA ALA A 473 15.62 8.47 0.64
C ALA A 473 14.60 8.90 -0.43
N CYS A 474 14.83 10.03 -1.10
CA CYS A 474 13.93 10.56 -2.11
C CYS A 474 13.94 9.72 -3.38
N THR A 475 15.11 9.22 -3.80
CA THR A 475 15.21 8.29 -4.93
C THR A 475 14.49 6.98 -4.64
N LEU A 476 14.68 6.40 -3.46
CA LEU A 476 13.97 5.17 -3.05
C LEU A 476 12.46 5.37 -2.94
N GLU A 477 12.03 6.54 -2.46
CA GLU A 477 10.63 6.91 -2.41
C GLU A 477 10.03 7.13 -3.81
N PHE A 478 10.82 7.67 -4.75
CA PHE A 478 10.43 7.74 -6.16
C PHE A 478 10.27 6.34 -6.76
N ILE A 479 11.24 5.44 -6.54
CA ILE A 479 11.15 4.03 -6.98
C ILE A 479 9.89 3.38 -6.39
N GLN A 480 9.67 3.53 -5.07
CA GLN A 480 8.51 2.99 -4.38
C GLN A 480 7.20 3.42 -5.04
N ARG A 481 7.00 4.72 -5.24
CA ARG A 481 5.73 5.27 -5.75
C ARG A 481 5.56 5.10 -7.24
N ARG A 482 6.59 5.47 -8.00
CA ARG A 482 6.49 5.59 -9.46
C ARG A 482 6.76 4.26 -10.14
N PHE A 483 7.75 3.49 -9.67
CA PHE A 483 8.13 2.24 -10.33
C PHE A 483 7.41 1.04 -9.75
N ILE A 484 7.33 0.91 -8.43
CA ILE A 484 6.71 -0.24 -7.77
C ILE A 484 5.20 -0.04 -7.57
N GLY A 485 4.73 1.21 -7.46
CA GLY A 485 3.31 1.53 -7.31
C GLY A 485 2.80 1.50 -5.87
N ILE A 486 3.70 1.45 -4.87
CA ILE A 486 3.35 1.52 -3.45
C ILE A 486 3.21 2.99 -3.03
N ASN A 487 1.97 3.43 -2.84
CA ASN A 487 1.63 4.86 -2.66
C ASN A 487 1.00 5.15 -1.28
N PRO A 488 1.80 5.23 -0.19
CA PRO A 488 1.31 5.68 1.11
C PRO A 488 0.78 7.11 1.03
N GLU A 489 -0.25 7.44 1.84
CA GLU A 489 -0.83 8.79 1.92
C GLU A 489 0.19 9.87 2.32
N ARG A 490 1.28 9.50 3.01
CA ARG A 490 2.41 10.38 3.35
C ARG A 490 3.74 9.69 3.02
N GLY A 491 4.74 10.46 2.59
CA GLY A 491 6.13 9.99 2.49
C GLY A 491 6.68 9.57 3.85
N SER A 492 7.18 8.35 3.96
CA SER A 492 7.23 7.73 5.28
C SER A 492 8.22 6.60 5.54
N LYS A 493 9.13 6.23 4.62
CA LYS A 493 10.25 5.33 4.99
C LYS A 493 11.53 6.04 5.44
N ALA A 494 11.61 7.36 5.28
CA ALA A 494 12.62 8.23 5.88
C ALA A 494 12.00 9.62 6.17
N ARG A 495 12.47 10.33 7.20
CA ARG A 495 12.25 11.78 7.34
C ARG A 495 13.61 12.47 7.16
N ARG A 496 13.69 13.53 6.35
CA ARG A 496 14.85 14.43 6.37
C ARG A 496 14.81 15.25 7.66
N GLY A 497 15.86 15.16 8.47
CA GLY A 497 16.01 15.87 9.76
C GLY A 497 16.31 14.94 10.94
N GLU A 498 17.01 15.47 11.95
CA GLU A 498 17.34 14.74 13.19
C GLU A 498 16.07 14.17 13.84
N ILE A 499 15.95 12.83 13.81
CA ILE A 499 14.97 12.12 14.62
C ILE A 499 15.72 11.40 15.73
N VAL A 500 15.27 11.70 16.94
CA VAL A 500 15.65 10.98 18.15
C VAL A 500 15.37 9.48 17.96
N SER A 501 16.44 8.70 17.98
CA SER A 501 16.39 7.25 17.86
C SER A 501 15.51 6.68 18.97
N LYS A 502 14.50 5.88 18.60
CA LYS A 502 13.71 5.10 19.59
C LYS A 502 14.55 4.03 20.31
N LYS A 503 15.77 3.75 19.83
CA LYS A 503 16.72 2.79 20.43
C LYS A 503 17.61 3.43 21.51
N THR A 504 17.84 4.75 21.44
CA THR A 504 18.81 5.44 22.31
C THR A 504 18.28 6.71 22.97
N GLY A 505 17.12 7.23 22.57
CA GLY A 505 16.56 8.48 23.11
C GLY A 505 17.41 9.72 22.80
N ARG A 506 18.28 9.66 21.78
CA ARG A 506 19.02 10.81 21.24
C ARG A 506 18.73 11.01 19.78
#